data_AF-A0A849FRD9-F1
#
_entry.id   AF-A0A849FRD9-F1
#
_cell.length_a   1.000
_cell.length_b   1.000
_cell.length_c   1.000
_cell.angle_alpha   90.00
_cell.angle_beta   90.00
_cell.angle_gamma   90.00
#
_symmetry.space_group_name_H-M   'P 1'
#
loop_
_entity.id
_entity.type
_entity.pdbx_description
1 polymer ?
#
loop_
_entity_poly.entity_id
_entity_poly.type
_entity_poly.pdbx_seq_one_letter_code
_entity_poly.pdbx_strand_id
1 'polypeptide(L)'
;EKGYVAVGFESGQHTEEASIKNSISFTWLTMAFSGFLNRAEVKNFKKHYKKLQKSAQYNANFYEITYRHRLSDTKDFKMMEGFRSFEEILEGTPLAIEKDEFIKAEKDSIIFMPLYQEQGEEGFFLIRKTPIWALTLSAFLRRSNFGALLHILPGVSWANKQKQSLLVNTKVAHFFTKPFFHLLGYRNRVLDKTHFAMNNRELTAKNEMYRNTWWYRITTNKSIK
;
A
#
# COMPACT_ATOMS: atom_id res chain seq x y z
N GLU A 1 -7.75 -11.08 -11.65
CA GLU A 1 -7.36 -9.65 -11.72
C GLU A 1 -7.17 -9.29 -13.20
N LYS A 2 -7.53 -8.07 -13.66
CA LYS A 2 -7.43 -7.68 -15.09
C LYS A 2 -6.04 -7.17 -15.53
N GLY A 3 -5.10 -7.02 -14.60
CA GLY A 3 -3.70 -6.70 -14.91
C GLY A 3 -3.37 -5.24 -15.22
N TYR A 4 -4.35 -4.32 -15.14
CA TYR A 4 -4.13 -2.89 -15.38
C TYR A 4 -3.57 -2.18 -14.15
N VAL A 5 -2.78 -1.14 -14.39
CA VAL A 5 -2.38 -0.20 -13.32
C VAL A 5 -3.63 0.54 -12.86
N ALA A 6 -3.88 0.49 -11.55
CA ALA A 6 -4.99 1.18 -10.90
C ALA A 6 -4.44 2.08 -9.79
N VAL A 7 -5.09 3.24 -9.62
CA VAL A 7 -4.79 4.20 -8.56
C VAL A 7 -6.09 4.54 -7.83
N GLY A 8 -6.06 4.46 -6.50
CA GLY A 8 -7.09 5.02 -5.63
C GLY A 8 -6.59 6.35 -5.09
N PHE A 9 -7.46 7.35 -5.02
CA PHE A 9 -7.15 8.66 -4.46
C PHE A 9 -8.23 9.09 -3.48
N GLU A 10 -7.82 9.31 -2.23
CA GLU A 10 -8.68 9.82 -1.18
C GLU A 10 -8.56 11.34 -1.14
N SER A 11 -9.61 12.05 -1.54
CA SER A 11 -9.59 13.50 -1.73
C SER A 11 -9.80 14.31 -0.44
N GLY A 12 -10.08 13.64 0.67
CA GLY A 12 -10.54 14.22 1.93
C GLY A 12 -12.01 13.85 2.21
N GLN A 13 -12.58 14.38 3.28
CA GLN A 13 -13.95 14.07 3.67
C GLN A 13 -14.95 14.51 2.58
N HIS A 14 -15.99 13.70 2.36
CA HIS A 14 -16.89 13.84 1.20
C HIS A 14 -17.70 15.14 1.17
N THR A 15 -17.87 15.82 2.29
CA THR A 15 -18.68 17.04 2.43
C THR A 15 -17.86 18.33 2.38
N GLU A 16 -16.53 18.25 2.31
CA GLU A 16 -15.68 19.43 2.32
C GLU A 16 -15.45 19.98 0.91
N GLU A 17 -15.59 21.30 0.75
CA GLU A 17 -15.26 22.01 -0.50
C GLU A 17 -13.80 21.76 -0.93
N ALA A 18 -12.91 21.52 0.03
CA ALA A 18 -11.52 21.14 -0.23
C ALA A 18 -11.41 19.82 -1.01
N SER A 19 -12.25 18.84 -0.69
CA SER A 19 -12.29 17.51 -1.31
C SER A 19 -12.64 17.59 -2.80
N ILE A 20 -13.66 18.39 -3.15
CA ILE A 20 -14.03 18.65 -4.55
C ILE A 20 -12.84 19.24 -5.32
N LYS A 21 -12.21 20.28 -4.76
CA LYS A 21 -11.07 20.96 -5.40
C LYS A 21 -9.85 20.01 -5.51
N ASN A 22 -9.68 19.09 -4.57
CA ASN A 22 -8.63 18.06 -4.59
C ASN A 22 -8.90 17.04 -5.70
N SER A 23 -10.12 16.52 -5.82
CA SER A 23 -10.53 15.59 -6.88
C SER A 23 -10.36 16.18 -8.28
N ILE A 24 -10.72 17.45 -8.48
CA ILE A 24 -10.49 18.17 -9.73
C ILE A 24 -8.98 18.23 -10.04
N SER A 25 -8.16 18.60 -9.05
CA SER A 25 -6.71 18.69 -9.23
C SER A 25 -6.08 17.33 -9.52
N PHE A 26 -6.51 16.28 -8.82
CA PHE A 26 -6.07 14.92 -9.06
C PHE A 26 -6.44 14.43 -10.46
N THR A 27 -7.64 14.74 -10.95
CA THR A 27 -8.09 14.36 -12.29
C THR A 27 -7.22 15.00 -13.37
N TRP A 28 -6.99 16.32 -13.30
CA TRP A 28 -6.11 17.03 -14.25
C TRP A 28 -4.68 16.50 -14.24
N LEU A 29 -4.13 16.27 -13.05
CA LEU A 29 -2.79 15.70 -12.92
C LEU A 29 -2.76 14.28 -13.48
N THR A 30 -3.73 13.42 -13.18
CA THR A 30 -3.80 12.04 -13.68
C THR A 30 -3.85 12.00 -15.21
N MET A 31 -4.64 12.86 -15.86
CA MET A 31 -4.64 12.97 -17.32
C MET A 31 -3.28 13.40 -17.88
N ALA A 32 -2.60 14.34 -17.22
CA ALA A 32 -1.26 14.78 -17.63
C ALA A 32 -0.19 13.68 -17.43
N PHE A 33 -0.16 13.05 -16.24
CA PHE A 33 0.84 12.06 -15.86
C PHE A 33 0.66 10.75 -16.66
N SER A 34 -0.58 10.38 -16.97
CA SER A 34 -0.87 9.22 -17.84
C SER A 34 -0.54 9.46 -19.31
N GLY A 35 -0.30 10.71 -19.73
CA GLY A 35 -0.05 11.08 -21.12
C GLY A 35 -1.32 11.27 -21.95
N PHE A 36 -2.50 11.26 -21.34
CA PHE A 36 -3.77 11.57 -22.01
C PHE A 36 -3.83 13.04 -22.47
N LEU A 37 -3.24 13.95 -21.70
CA LEU A 37 -3.04 15.35 -22.08
C LEU A 37 -1.57 15.71 -22.01
N ASN A 38 -1.12 16.60 -22.91
CA ASN A 38 0.21 17.18 -22.75
C ASN A 38 0.20 18.09 -21.51
N ARG A 39 1.24 18.00 -20.67
CA ARG A 39 1.41 18.84 -19.50
C ARG A 39 1.31 20.34 -19.82
N ALA A 40 1.76 20.76 -21.00
CA ALA A 40 1.69 22.15 -21.45
C ALA A 40 0.24 22.63 -21.71
N GLU A 41 -0.67 21.72 -22.03
CA GLU A 41 -2.09 22.01 -22.31
C GLU A 41 -2.94 22.08 -21.04
N VAL A 42 -2.43 21.53 -19.93
CA VAL A 42 -3.13 21.57 -18.63
C VAL A 42 -2.99 22.96 -18.03
N LYS A 43 -4.06 23.76 -18.18
CA LYS A 43 -4.20 25.06 -17.52
C LYS A 43 -3.92 24.93 -16.04
N ASN A 44 -3.10 25.83 -15.50
CA ASN A 44 -2.77 25.89 -14.08
C ASN A 44 -2.14 24.61 -13.50
N PHE A 45 -1.43 23.80 -14.30
CA PHE A 45 -0.77 22.57 -13.83
C PHE A 45 -0.04 22.73 -12.50
N LYS A 46 0.80 23.78 -12.36
CA LYS A 46 1.57 24.06 -11.14
C LYS A 46 0.66 24.32 -9.93
N LYS A 47 -0.52 24.94 -10.13
CA LYS A 47 -1.50 25.21 -9.07
C LYS A 47 -2.14 23.91 -8.58
N HIS A 48 -2.56 23.03 -9.49
CA HIS A 48 -3.09 21.71 -9.14
C HIS A 48 -2.07 20.89 -8.35
N TYR A 49 -0.82 20.87 -8.81
CA TYR A 49 0.26 20.16 -8.12
C TYR A 49 0.50 20.71 -6.71
N LYS A 50 0.70 22.03 -6.56
CA LYS A 50 0.90 22.67 -5.26
C LYS A 50 -0.29 22.48 -4.32
N LYS A 51 -1.51 22.45 -4.85
CA LYS A 51 -2.70 22.23 -4.04
C LYS A 51 -2.70 20.85 -3.39
N LEU A 52 -2.46 19.79 -4.17
CA LEU A 52 -2.39 18.44 -3.60
C LEU A 52 -1.23 18.30 -2.61
N GLN A 53 -0.09 18.90 -2.91
CA GLN A 53 1.06 18.91 -2.00
C GLN A 53 0.72 19.55 -0.64
N LYS A 54 0.01 20.70 -0.66
CA LYS A 54 -0.46 21.35 0.56
C LYS A 54 -1.52 20.53 1.29
N SER A 55 -2.46 19.91 0.56
CA SER A 55 -3.49 19.06 1.16
C SER A 55 -2.89 17.84 1.86
N ALA A 56 -1.78 17.31 1.34
CA ALA A 56 -1.01 16.25 1.97
C ALA A 56 -0.05 16.75 3.06
N GLN A 57 -0.07 18.05 3.41
CA GLN A 57 0.88 18.67 4.33
C GLN A 57 2.35 18.37 3.98
N TYR A 58 2.66 18.29 2.68
CA TYR A 58 3.97 17.91 2.14
C TYR A 58 4.44 16.50 2.55
N ASN A 59 3.57 15.67 3.11
CA ASN A 59 3.86 14.27 3.38
C ASN A 59 3.98 13.51 2.05
N ALA A 60 5.21 13.10 1.74
CA ALA A 60 5.55 12.28 0.58
C ALA A 60 6.04 10.88 0.98
N ASN A 61 5.78 10.48 2.23
CA ASN A 61 6.16 9.17 2.73
C ASN A 61 5.24 8.09 2.15
N PHE A 62 5.78 6.89 2.04
CA PHE A 62 5.01 5.69 1.76
C PHE A 62 4.71 4.97 3.06
N TYR A 63 3.53 4.38 3.13
CA TYR A 63 3.08 3.67 4.31
C TYR A 63 2.57 2.28 3.94
N GLU A 64 2.79 1.35 4.85
CA GLU A 64 2.26 -0.01 4.79
C GLU A 64 1.31 -0.21 5.98
N ILE A 65 0.13 -0.77 5.72
CA ILE A 65 -0.79 -1.21 6.77
C ILE A 65 -0.21 -2.45 7.44
N THR A 66 0.11 -2.34 8.73
CA THR A 66 0.65 -3.43 9.55
C THR A 66 -0.43 -4.11 10.36
N TYR A 67 -1.52 -3.41 10.67
CA TYR A 67 -2.66 -3.93 11.41
C TYR A 67 -3.95 -3.27 10.93
N ARG A 68 -5.03 -4.06 10.90
CA ARG A 68 -6.39 -3.61 10.63
C ARG A 68 -7.28 -4.14 11.74
N HIS A 69 -7.86 -3.25 12.51
CA HIS A 69 -8.85 -3.60 13.52
C HIS A 69 -10.23 -3.72 12.86
N ARG A 70 -10.68 -4.95 12.61
CA ARG A 70 -12.00 -5.20 12.02
C ARG A 70 -13.03 -5.34 13.12
N LEU A 71 -14.14 -4.62 12.99
CA LEU A 71 -15.23 -4.66 13.94
C LEU A 71 -16.13 -5.86 13.67
N SER A 72 -16.52 -6.57 14.73
CA SER A 72 -17.58 -7.58 14.64
C SER A 72 -18.97 -6.96 14.74
N ASP A 73 -19.11 -5.93 15.58
CA ASP A 73 -20.29 -5.10 15.74
C ASP A 73 -19.81 -3.68 16.08
N THR A 74 -20.32 -2.67 15.38
CA THR A 74 -19.95 -1.27 15.62
C THR A 74 -20.48 -0.75 16.95
N LYS A 75 -21.52 -1.38 17.52
CA LYS A 75 -22.14 -0.95 18.79
C LYS A 75 -21.27 -1.18 20.01
N ASP A 76 -20.43 -2.21 19.97
CA ASP A 76 -19.56 -2.58 21.09
C ASP A 76 -18.21 -1.87 21.03
N PHE A 77 -17.97 -1.05 19.99
CA PHE A 77 -16.70 -0.41 19.73
C PHE A 77 -16.79 1.10 19.91
N LYS A 78 -15.84 1.65 20.67
CA LYS A 78 -15.66 3.09 20.80
C LYS A 78 -14.20 3.47 20.68
N MET A 79 -13.89 4.27 19.68
CA MET A 79 -12.57 4.87 19.52
C MET A 79 -12.31 5.87 20.66
N MET A 80 -11.10 5.87 21.21
CA MET A 80 -10.67 6.94 22.11
C MET A 80 -10.53 8.24 21.31
N GLU A 81 -11.00 9.35 21.87
CA GLU A 81 -11.02 10.63 21.18
C GLU A 81 -9.62 11.25 21.04
N GLY A 82 -9.44 12.05 19.97
CA GLY A 82 -8.27 12.92 19.81
C GLY A 82 -7.22 12.42 18.84
N PHE A 83 -7.23 11.15 18.45
CA PHE A 83 -6.30 10.62 17.46
C PHE A 83 -6.53 11.18 16.06
N ARG A 84 -5.45 11.56 15.40
CA ARG A 84 -5.43 12.04 14.02
C ARG A 84 -4.79 11.00 13.11
N SER A 85 -5.26 10.89 11.88
CA SER A 85 -4.57 10.08 10.87
C SER A 85 -3.11 10.53 10.71
N PHE A 86 -2.21 9.57 10.61
CA PHE A 86 -0.75 9.74 10.55
C PHE A 86 -0.08 10.19 11.85
N GLU A 87 -0.76 10.09 12.99
CA GLU A 87 -0.18 10.35 14.31
C GLU A 87 0.65 9.15 14.82
N GLU A 88 1.83 9.44 15.38
CA GLU A 88 2.70 8.45 16.01
C GLU A 88 2.15 8.08 17.40
N ILE A 89 2.05 6.78 17.67
CA ILE A 89 1.56 6.23 18.93
C ILE A 89 2.62 5.31 19.55
N LEU A 90 2.76 5.39 20.87
CA LEU A 90 3.70 4.56 21.62
C LEU A 90 3.06 3.24 22.04
N GLU A 91 3.89 2.22 22.20
CA GLU A 91 3.50 0.94 22.81
C GLU A 91 2.70 1.15 24.12
N GLY A 92 1.63 0.37 24.27
CA GLY A 92 0.75 0.41 25.43
C GLY A 92 -0.31 1.52 25.42
N THR A 93 -0.28 2.44 24.45
CA THR A 93 -1.27 3.52 24.33
C THR A 93 -2.68 2.93 24.09
N PRO A 94 -3.70 3.27 24.92
CA PRO A 94 -5.09 2.87 24.68
C PRO A 94 -5.66 3.57 23.44
N LEU A 95 -6.14 2.78 22.48
CA LEU A 95 -6.65 3.26 21.19
C LEU A 95 -8.18 3.25 21.14
N ALA A 96 -8.79 2.21 21.66
CA ALA A 96 -10.24 2.03 21.65
C ALA A 96 -10.70 1.18 22.84
N ILE A 97 -12.00 1.15 23.05
CA ILE A 97 -12.69 0.21 23.92
C ILE A 97 -13.56 -0.67 23.03
N GLU A 98 -13.44 -1.99 23.17
CA GLU A 98 -14.32 -2.97 22.53
C GLU A 98 -14.82 -3.95 23.58
N LYS A 99 -16.14 -4.10 23.75
CA LYS A 99 -16.77 -4.98 24.76
C LYS A 99 -16.19 -4.78 26.17
N ASP A 100 -16.09 -3.51 26.58
CA ASP A 100 -15.52 -3.07 27.86
C ASP A 100 -14.03 -3.36 28.09
N GLU A 101 -13.31 -3.85 27.07
CA GLU A 101 -11.86 -4.06 27.13
C GLU A 101 -11.09 -3.00 26.35
N PHE A 102 -9.93 -2.57 26.90
CA PHE A 102 -9.05 -1.63 26.21
C PHE A 102 -8.24 -2.33 25.13
N ILE A 103 -8.33 -1.79 23.93
CA ILE A 103 -7.44 -2.13 22.82
C ILE A 103 -6.24 -1.19 22.89
N LYS A 104 -5.05 -1.75 23.11
CA LYS A 104 -3.79 -1.00 23.22
C LYS A 104 -2.89 -1.25 22.02
N ALA A 105 -2.01 -0.29 21.75
CA ALA A 105 -0.94 -0.48 20.77
C ALA A 105 0.06 -1.54 21.27
N GLU A 106 0.27 -2.63 20.51
CA GLU A 106 1.25 -3.67 20.86
C GLU A 106 2.71 -3.21 20.70
N LYS A 107 2.93 -2.11 19.98
CA LYS A 107 4.24 -1.52 19.69
C LYS A 107 4.09 -0.10 19.15
N ASP A 108 5.20 0.61 19.09
CA ASP A 108 5.29 1.89 18.39
C ASP A 108 4.79 1.78 16.95
N SER A 109 3.84 2.64 16.61
CA SER A 109 3.17 2.60 15.31
C SER A 109 2.57 3.96 14.94
N ILE A 110 1.92 4.03 13.79
CA ILE A 110 1.23 5.23 13.32
C ILE A 110 -0.24 4.87 13.14
N ILE A 111 -1.15 5.64 13.74
CA ILE A 111 -2.58 5.41 13.59
C ILE A 111 -3.09 6.02 12.27
N PHE A 112 -4.03 5.33 11.63
CA PHE A 112 -4.60 5.74 10.35
C PHE A 112 -6.09 5.42 10.28
N MET A 113 -6.86 6.37 9.73
CA MET A 113 -8.32 6.30 9.60
C MET A 113 -9.02 5.80 10.88
N PRO A 114 -8.85 6.48 12.02
CA PRO A 114 -9.60 6.14 13.23
C PRO A 114 -11.11 6.37 12.98
N LEU A 115 -11.92 5.37 13.32
CA LEU A 115 -13.36 5.38 13.13
C LEU A 115 -14.04 6.09 14.29
N TYR A 116 -14.51 7.30 14.02
CA TYR A 116 -15.33 8.07 14.97
C TYR A 116 -16.84 8.00 14.67
N GLN A 117 -17.20 7.56 13.47
CA GLN A 117 -18.59 7.47 13.01
C GLN A 117 -19.01 6.01 12.99
N GLU A 118 -20.27 5.70 13.31
CA GLU A 118 -20.81 4.32 13.29
C GLU A 118 -21.03 3.77 11.87
N GLN A 119 -20.17 4.14 10.92
CA GLN A 119 -20.26 3.74 9.52
C GLN A 119 -18.91 3.22 9.05
N GLY A 120 -18.74 1.90 9.11
CA GLY A 120 -17.54 1.21 8.65
C GLY A 120 -17.47 -0.21 9.19
N GLU A 121 -16.64 -1.05 8.56
CA GLU A 121 -16.31 -2.39 9.09
C GLU A 121 -14.98 -2.38 9.85
N GLU A 122 -14.28 -1.24 9.87
CA GLU A 122 -12.95 -1.10 10.42
C GLU A 122 -12.91 0.02 11.46
N GLY A 123 -12.40 -0.29 12.66
CA GLY A 123 -12.27 0.66 13.75
C GLY A 123 -11.06 1.57 13.60
N PHE A 124 -9.91 1.03 13.20
CA PHE A 124 -8.71 1.79 12.87
C PHE A 124 -7.69 0.92 12.13
N PHE A 125 -6.68 1.56 11.56
CA PHE A 125 -5.52 0.90 10.99
C PHE A 125 -4.27 1.37 11.72
N LEU A 126 -3.30 0.47 11.85
CA LEU A 126 -1.93 0.85 12.17
C LEU A 126 -1.08 0.73 10.93
N ILE A 127 -0.26 1.74 10.70
CA ILE A 127 0.64 1.84 9.56
C ILE A 127 2.08 2.02 10.04
N ARG A 128 3.02 1.73 9.15
CA ARG A 128 4.44 2.08 9.33
C ARG A 128 4.95 2.79 8.09
N LYS A 129 5.91 3.69 8.28
CA LYS A 129 6.65 4.30 7.17
C LYS A 129 7.44 3.19 6.44
N THR A 130 7.26 3.08 5.14
CA THR A 130 8.07 2.22 4.28
C THR A 130 9.30 3.03 3.83
N PRO A 131 10.52 2.58 4.13
CA PRO A 131 11.69 3.35 3.78
C PRO A 131 11.92 3.34 2.26
N ILE A 132 12.39 4.48 1.73
CA ILE A 132 12.59 4.68 0.28
C ILE A 132 13.55 3.62 -0.29
N TRP A 133 14.60 3.23 0.46
CA TRP A 133 15.54 2.20 0.02
C TRP A 133 14.87 0.82 -0.17
N ALA A 134 13.85 0.50 0.63
CA ALA A 134 13.11 -0.75 0.45
C ALA A 134 12.28 -0.69 -0.82
N LEU A 135 11.68 0.47 -1.13
CA LEU A 135 10.93 0.67 -2.38
C LEU A 135 11.84 0.60 -3.62
N THR A 136 13.05 1.15 -3.55
CA THR A 136 14.01 1.07 -4.66
C THR A 136 14.50 -0.36 -4.85
N LEU A 137 14.83 -1.07 -3.76
CA LEU A 137 15.19 -2.49 -3.81
C LEU A 137 14.04 -3.33 -4.38
N SER A 138 12.81 -3.07 -3.93
CA SER A 138 11.59 -3.71 -4.45
C SER A 138 11.46 -3.52 -5.96
N ALA A 139 11.62 -2.30 -6.46
CA ALA A 139 11.54 -1.99 -7.88
C ALA A 139 12.64 -2.69 -8.67
N PHE A 140 13.86 -2.74 -8.13
CA PHE A 140 14.99 -3.46 -8.74
C PHE A 140 14.73 -4.97 -8.83
N LEU A 141 14.31 -5.60 -7.72
CA LEU A 141 14.08 -7.05 -7.66
C LEU A 141 12.89 -7.50 -8.50
N ARG A 142 11.84 -6.67 -8.62
CA ARG A 142 10.71 -6.95 -9.51
C ARG A 142 11.09 -6.89 -10.99
N ARG A 143 12.13 -6.13 -11.34
CA ARG A 143 12.62 -6.01 -12.70
C ARG A 143 13.60 -7.12 -13.08
N SER A 144 14.41 -7.57 -12.14
CA SER A 144 15.29 -8.71 -12.39
C SER A 144 14.46 -9.99 -12.46
N ASN A 145 14.95 -11.01 -13.17
CA ASN A 145 14.35 -12.34 -13.17
C ASN A 145 14.50 -13.04 -11.81
N PHE A 146 14.68 -12.31 -10.70
CA PHE A 146 14.87 -12.86 -9.36
C PHE A 146 13.66 -13.68 -8.90
N GLY A 147 12.46 -13.34 -9.36
CA GLY A 147 11.27 -14.17 -9.18
C GLY A 147 11.42 -15.61 -9.70
N ALA A 148 12.26 -15.81 -10.73
CA ALA A 148 12.60 -17.14 -11.24
C ALA A 148 13.61 -17.87 -10.35
N LEU A 149 14.39 -17.20 -9.50
CA LEU A 149 15.34 -17.82 -8.57
C LEU A 149 14.74 -18.13 -7.20
N LEU A 150 13.57 -17.59 -6.86
CA LEU A 150 12.95 -17.79 -5.54
C LEU A 150 12.68 -19.26 -5.19
N HIS A 151 12.43 -20.12 -6.18
CA HIS A 151 12.22 -21.56 -5.96
C HIS A 151 13.48 -22.31 -5.51
N ILE A 152 14.66 -21.70 -5.59
CA ILE A 152 15.93 -22.29 -5.14
C ILE A 152 16.12 -22.06 -3.63
N LEU A 153 15.36 -21.13 -3.05
CA LEU A 153 15.45 -20.83 -1.62
C LEU A 153 14.92 -22.00 -0.78
N PRO A 154 15.54 -22.28 0.38
CA PRO A 154 15.13 -23.38 1.24
C PRO A 154 13.69 -23.17 1.73
N GLY A 155 12.85 -24.19 1.55
CA GLY A 155 11.43 -24.14 1.91
C GLY A 155 10.53 -23.46 0.88
N VAL A 156 11.03 -23.12 -0.31
CA VAL A 156 10.24 -22.55 -1.41
C VAL A 156 10.23 -23.51 -2.60
N SER A 157 9.05 -23.80 -3.14
CA SER A 157 8.90 -24.64 -4.34
C SER A 157 7.81 -24.11 -5.27
N TRP A 158 7.71 -24.63 -6.50
CA TRP A 158 6.61 -24.27 -7.40
C TRP A 158 5.33 -24.99 -6.98
N ALA A 159 4.25 -24.24 -6.77
CA ALA A 159 2.94 -24.81 -6.45
C ALA A 159 2.24 -25.39 -7.68
N ASN A 160 2.64 -25.00 -8.91
CA ASN A 160 2.11 -25.54 -10.14
C ASN A 160 3.18 -25.68 -11.24
N LYS A 161 2.94 -26.58 -12.20
CA LYS A 161 3.84 -26.81 -13.35
C LYS A 161 3.97 -25.58 -14.26
N GLN A 162 2.98 -24.68 -14.26
CA GLN A 162 3.01 -23.42 -15.02
C GLN A 162 3.87 -22.33 -14.36
N LYS A 163 4.49 -22.59 -13.20
CA LYS A 163 5.36 -21.66 -12.47
C LYS A 163 4.71 -20.30 -12.16
N GLN A 164 3.40 -20.30 -11.88
CA GLN A 164 2.63 -19.08 -11.59
C GLN A 164 2.52 -18.77 -10.10
N SER A 165 2.75 -19.79 -9.27
CA SER A 165 2.59 -19.72 -7.82
C SER A 165 3.74 -20.44 -7.13
N LEU A 166 4.28 -19.84 -6.07
CA LEU A 166 5.27 -20.48 -5.19
C LEU A 166 4.56 -21.01 -3.94
N LEU A 167 4.93 -22.20 -3.50
CA LEU A 167 4.58 -22.74 -2.19
C LEU A 167 5.71 -22.44 -1.23
N VAL A 168 5.43 -21.76 -0.12
CA VAL A 168 6.41 -21.41 0.90
C VAL A 168 6.07 -22.14 2.20
N ASN A 169 7.00 -22.94 2.70
CA ASN A 169 6.93 -23.58 4.01
C ASN A 169 7.52 -22.66 5.08
N THR A 170 6.66 -22.17 5.97
CA THR A 170 7.02 -21.18 6.99
C THR A 170 7.90 -21.72 8.11
N LYS A 171 7.97 -23.05 8.29
CA LYS A 171 8.87 -23.67 9.28
C LYS A 171 10.32 -23.59 8.86
N VAL A 172 10.59 -23.72 7.56
CA VAL A 172 11.95 -23.71 6.98
C VAL A 172 12.36 -22.31 6.55
N ALA A 173 11.44 -21.53 5.97
CA ALA A 173 11.70 -20.19 5.47
C ALA A 173 11.65 -19.12 6.57
N HIS A 174 12.26 -19.37 7.74
CA HIS A 174 12.26 -18.44 8.88
C HIS A 174 12.84 -17.05 8.55
N PHE A 175 13.78 -16.97 7.59
CA PHE A 175 14.36 -15.72 7.11
C PHE A 175 13.49 -14.95 6.11
N PHE A 176 12.54 -15.61 5.44
CA PHE A 176 11.74 -15.04 4.36
C PHE A 176 10.31 -14.78 4.84
N THR A 177 10.18 -13.72 5.63
CA THR A 177 8.92 -13.29 6.21
C THR A 177 7.98 -12.68 5.15
N LYS A 178 6.68 -12.55 5.48
CA LYS A 178 5.67 -11.90 4.61
C LYS A 178 6.17 -10.59 3.98
N PRO A 179 6.86 -9.67 4.69
CA PRO A 179 7.43 -8.45 4.11
C PRO A 179 8.36 -8.68 2.91
N PHE A 180 9.19 -9.72 2.92
CA PHE A 180 10.12 -10.01 1.82
C PHE A 180 9.37 -10.37 0.53
N PHE A 181 8.40 -11.28 0.62
CA PHE A 181 7.60 -11.67 -0.55
C PHE A 181 6.69 -10.55 -1.05
N HIS A 182 6.15 -9.72 -0.14
CA HIS A 182 5.41 -8.51 -0.52
C HIS A 182 6.30 -7.52 -1.29
N LEU A 183 7.56 -7.38 -0.90
CA LEU A 183 8.54 -6.56 -1.61
C LEU A 183 8.76 -7.02 -3.06
N LEU A 184 8.65 -8.32 -3.31
CA LEU A 184 8.83 -8.92 -4.63
C LEU A 184 7.56 -8.92 -5.48
N GLY A 185 6.48 -8.30 -5.01
CA GLY A 185 5.21 -8.26 -5.73
C GLY A 185 4.39 -9.56 -5.63
N TYR A 186 4.78 -10.48 -4.73
CA TYR A 186 4.02 -11.69 -4.46
C TYR A 186 2.91 -11.40 -3.45
N ARG A 187 1.74 -12.01 -3.67
CA ARG A 187 0.63 -11.98 -2.73
C ARG A 187 0.51 -13.33 -2.04
N ASN A 188 0.46 -13.29 -0.72
CA ASN A 188 0.22 -14.46 0.09
C ASN A 188 -1.27 -14.83 0.07
N ARG A 189 -1.55 -16.10 -0.21
CA ARG A 189 -2.80 -16.79 0.08
C ARG A 189 -2.46 -17.89 1.08
N VAL A 190 -3.01 -17.77 2.29
CA VAL A 190 -2.82 -18.78 3.34
C VAL A 190 -3.51 -20.06 2.89
N LEU A 191 -2.75 -21.15 2.79
CA LEU A 191 -3.30 -22.47 2.48
C LEU A 191 -3.55 -23.25 3.78
N ASP A 192 -2.59 -23.23 4.70
CA ASP A 192 -2.70 -23.84 6.02
C ASP A 192 -1.80 -23.11 7.04
N LYS A 193 -1.70 -23.64 8.28
CA LYS A 193 -0.91 -23.04 9.38
C LYS A 193 0.60 -22.91 9.05
N THR A 194 1.09 -23.65 8.07
CA THR A 194 2.53 -23.84 7.76
C THR A 194 2.89 -23.57 6.30
N HIS A 195 1.89 -23.41 5.43
CA HIS A 195 2.08 -23.21 3.99
C HIS A 195 1.35 -21.97 3.48
N PHE A 196 2.09 -21.20 2.69
CA PHE A 196 1.59 -20.05 1.96
C PHE A 196 1.71 -20.31 0.45
N ALA A 197 0.63 -20.05 -0.29
CA ALA A 197 0.69 -19.91 -1.74
C ALA A 197 0.97 -18.44 -2.07
N MET A 198 2.05 -18.20 -2.79
CA MET A 198 2.49 -16.88 -3.21
C MET A 198 2.25 -16.75 -4.71
N ASN A 199 1.28 -15.93 -5.11
CA ASN A 199 0.97 -15.66 -6.52
C ASN A 199 1.75 -14.44 -7.00
N ASN A 200 2.42 -14.56 -8.15
CA ASN A 200 3.16 -13.45 -8.75
C ASN A 200 2.21 -12.52 -9.53
N ARG A 201 2.08 -11.27 -9.10
CA ARG A 201 1.23 -10.28 -9.79
C ARG A 201 1.79 -9.86 -11.15
N GLU A 202 3.11 -9.88 -11.30
CA GLU A 202 3.80 -9.44 -12.52
C GLU A 202 3.42 -10.30 -13.73
N LEU A 203 3.07 -11.58 -13.53
CA LEU A 203 2.64 -12.48 -14.62
C LEU A 203 1.32 -12.06 -15.27
N THR A 204 0.44 -11.43 -14.49
CA THR A 204 -0.85 -10.92 -14.98
C THR A 204 -0.82 -9.45 -15.31
N ALA A 205 0.26 -8.73 -14.95
CA ALA A 205 0.39 -7.31 -15.15
C ALA A 205 0.63 -7.00 -16.63
N LYS A 206 -0.12 -6.03 -17.18
CA LYS A 206 0.01 -5.58 -18.56
C LYS A 206 1.16 -4.58 -18.73
N ASN A 207 2.32 -4.88 -18.13
CA ASN A 207 3.50 -4.01 -18.09
C ASN A 207 3.96 -3.58 -19.49
N GLU A 208 3.82 -4.45 -20.49
CA GLU A 208 4.17 -4.14 -21.89
C GLU A 208 3.41 -2.93 -22.44
N MET A 209 2.15 -2.71 -22.04
CA MET A 209 1.35 -1.55 -22.46
C MET A 209 1.96 -0.22 -22.02
N TYR A 210 2.73 -0.24 -20.93
CA TYR A 210 3.26 0.96 -20.28
C TYR A 210 4.76 1.16 -20.50
N ARG A 211 5.45 0.22 -21.17
CA ARG A 211 6.93 0.23 -21.30
C ARG A 211 7.52 1.54 -21.84
N ASN A 212 6.75 2.25 -22.67
CA ASN A 212 7.18 3.49 -23.31
C ASN A 212 6.75 4.75 -22.56
N THR A 213 5.94 4.65 -21.49
CA THR A 213 5.51 5.81 -20.73
C THR A 213 6.69 6.36 -19.92
N TRP A 214 6.74 7.68 -19.80
CA TRP A 214 7.86 8.34 -19.11
C TRP A 214 7.95 7.94 -17.63
N TRP A 215 6.81 7.72 -16.96
CA TRP A 215 6.77 7.35 -15.54
C TRP A 215 7.24 5.91 -15.30
N TYR A 216 6.97 4.99 -16.25
CA TYR A 216 7.50 3.63 -16.20
C TYR A 216 9.00 3.61 -16.58
N ARG A 217 9.44 4.57 -17.40
CA ARG A 217 10.86 4.71 -17.79
C ARG A 217 11.73 5.33 -16.70
N ILE A 218 11.22 6.28 -15.92
CA ILE A 218 12.01 6.92 -14.85
C ILE A 218 12.30 5.95 -13.71
N THR A 219 11.34 5.09 -13.36
CA THR A 219 11.58 4.01 -12.40
C THR A 219 12.53 2.94 -12.93
N THR A 220 12.78 2.88 -14.25
CA THR A 220 13.70 1.93 -14.88
C THR A 220 15.07 2.52 -15.26
N ASN A 221 15.24 3.83 -15.36
CA ASN A 221 16.52 4.44 -15.75
C ASN A 221 17.20 5.30 -14.68
N LYS A 222 16.59 5.52 -13.50
CA LYS A 222 17.32 6.08 -12.37
C LYS A 222 18.20 5.01 -11.70
N SER A 223 19.28 4.64 -12.39
CA SER A 223 20.57 4.53 -11.71
C SER A 223 20.80 5.86 -11.02
N ILE A 224 21.13 5.80 -9.74
CA ILE A 224 21.61 6.92 -8.94
C ILE A 224 22.65 7.67 -9.78
N LYS A 225 22.37 8.94 -10.07
CA LYS A 225 23.33 9.98 -10.41
C LYS A 225 22.95 11.19 -9.59
#